data_AF-A0A1A8PXL7-F1
#
_entry.id   AF-A0A1A8PXL7-F1
#
_cell.length_a   1.000
_cell.length_b   1.000
_cell.length_c   1.000
_cell.angle_alpha   90.00
_cell.angle_beta   90.00
_cell.angle_gamma   90.00
#
_symmetry.space_group_name_H-M   'P 1'
#
loop_
_entity.id
_entity.type
_entity.pdbx_description
1 polymer ?
#
loop_
_entity_poly.entity_id
_entity_poly.type
_entity_poly.pdbx_seq_one_letter_code
_entity_poly.pdbx_strand_id
1 'polypeptide(L)'
;MEKQYSDLGEYFVFDPRKMSVEEFFGDLSNFKNMFQQAVQENQKRAEAEEKIRMAKLAREKAEKQKEDRAKSKLLDITGDDETGIMDGLLEAL
;
A
#
# COMPACT_ATOMS: atom_id res chain seq x y z
N MET A 1 23.73 -39.48 8.56
CA MET A 1 23.80 -38.29 7.67
C MET A 1 23.62 -38.67 6.21
N GLU A 2 24.46 -39.52 5.61
CA GLU A 2 24.36 -39.86 4.17
C GLU A 2 23.02 -40.46 3.73
N LYS A 3 22.46 -41.39 4.53
CA LYS A 3 21.14 -41.97 4.25
C LYS A 3 20.05 -40.90 4.20
N GLN A 4 20.01 -40.01 5.20
CA GLN A 4 19.01 -38.92 5.25
C GLN A 4 19.15 -37.95 4.09
N TYR A 5 20.39 -37.65 3.67
CA TYR A 5 20.62 -36.81 2.50
C TYR A 5 20.20 -37.49 1.19
N SER A 6 20.38 -38.80 1.10
CA SER A 6 19.89 -39.59 -0.04
C SER A 6 18.37 -39.66 -0.08
N ASP A 7 17.73 -39.88 1.07
CA ASP A 7 16.27 -39.87 1.23
C ASP A 7 15.69 -38.49 0.83
N LEU A 8 16.39 -37.39 1.13
CA LEU A 8 16.03 -36.05 0.65
C LEU A 8 16.12 -35.92 -0.88
N GLY A 9 17.15 -36.51 -1.49
CA GLY A 9 17.31 -36.58 -2.95
C GLY A 9 16.15 -37.29 -3.62
N GLU A 10 15.71 -38.41 -3.07
CA GLU A 10 14.53 -39.14 -3.57
C GLU A 10 13.24 -38.33 -3.39
N TYR A 11 13.07 -37.71 -2.22
CA TYR A 11 11.86 -36.96 -1.89
C TYR A 11 11.70 -35.66 -2.71
N PHE A 12 12.78 -34.89 -2.85
CA PHE A 12 12.79 -33.62 -3.58
C PHE A 12 13.26 -33.77 -5.05
N VAL A 13 13.55 -34.99 -5.49
CA VAL A 13 13.90 -35.35 -6.87
C VAL A 13 15.16 -34.63 -7.37
N PHE A 14 16.27 -34.77 -6.65
CA PHE A 14 17.61 -34.33 -7.07
C PHE A 14 18.65 -35.45 -6.90
N ASP A 15 19.79 -35.37 -7.60
CA ASP A 15 20.88 -36.36 -7.49
C ASP A 15 21.84 -35.96 -6.34
N PRO A 16 21.87 -36.71 -5.21
CA PRO A 16 22.74 -36.39 -4.07
C PRO A 16 24.24 -36.47 -4.37
N ARG A 17 24.63 -37.07 -5.50
CA ARG A 17 26.04 -37.16 -5.93
C ARG A 17 26.50 -35.96 -6.74
N LYS A 18 25.55 -35.16 -7.25
CA LYS A 18 25.82 -33.97 -8.06
C LYS A 18 25.76 -32.68 -7.26
N MET A 19 25.29 -32.76 -6.02
CA MET A 19 25.12 -31.63 -5.12
C MET A 19 25.56 -32.09 -3.74
N SER A 20 26.56 -31.42 -3.18
CA SER A 20 27.03 -31.70 -1.82
C SER A 20 25.99 -31.25 -0.79
N VAL A 21 26.06 -31.85 0.40
CA VAL A 21 25.22 -31.47 1.56
C VAL A 21 25.36 -29.97 1.87
N GLU A 22 26.59 -29.45 1.78
CA GLU A 22 26.91 -28.04 2.05
C GLU A 22 26.28 -27.10 1.03
N GLU A 23 26.34 -27.44 -0.26
CA GLU A 23 25.67 -26.68 -1.33
C GLU A 23 24.14 -26.69 -1.14
N PHE A 24 23.54 -27.86 -0.92
CA PHE A 24 22.09 -27.98 -0.75
C PHE A 24 21.57 -27.14 0.43
N PHE A 25 22.20 -27.26 1.61
CA PHE A 25 21.79 -26.49 2.78
C PHE A 25 22.20 -25.03 2.71
N GLY A 26 23.28 -24.70 1.97
CA GLY A 26 23.65 -23.32 1.64
C GLY A 26 22.58 -22.63 0.81
N ASP A 27 22.14 -23.26 -0.28
CA ASP A 27 21.07 -22.77 -1.13
C ASP A 27 19.74 -22.64 -0.38
N LEU A 28 19.39 -23.63 0.45
CA LEU A 28 18.18 -23.60 1.26
C LEU A 28 18.22 -22.47 2.31
N SER A 29 19.39 -22.23 2.92
CA SER A 29 19.61 -21.12 3.86
C SER A 29 19.45 -19.77 3.16
N ASN A 30 20.05 -19.62 1.97
CA ASN A 30 19.90 -18.43 1.13
C ASN A 30 18.44 -18.20 0.75
N PHE A 31 17.74 -19.23 0.29
CA PHE A 31 16.31 -19.16 -0.02
C PHE A 31 15.48 -18.71 1.19
N LYS A 32 15.70 -19.31 2.36
CA LYS A 32 15.01 -18.92 3.60
C LYS A 32 15.22 -17.45 3.93
N ASN A 33 16.46 -16.96 3.85
CA ASN A 33 16.79 -15.56 4.14
C ASN A 33 16.11 -14.61 3.13
N MET A 34 16.18 -14.93 1.84
CA MET A 34 15.52 -14.16 0.78
C MET A 34 13.99 -14.14 0.98
N PHE A 35 13.39 -15.27 1.33
CA PHE A 35 11.96 -15.35 1.59
C PHE A 35 11.55 -14.48 2.79
N GLN A 36 12.30 -14.54 3.90
CA GLN A 36 12.05 -13.70 5.08
C GLN A 36 12.16 -12.20 4.75
N GLN A 37 13.15 -11.82 3.96
CA GLN A 37 13.30 -10.43 3.50
C GLN A 37 12.12 -10.02 2.61
N ALA A 38 11.72 -10.85 1.64
CA ALA A 38 10.61 -10.57 0.75
C ALA A 38 9.28 -10.40 1.51
N VAL A 39 9.05 -11.18 2.57
CA VAL A 39 7.87 -11.01 3.45
C VAL A 39 7.87 -9.61 4.10
N GLN A 40 9.00 -9.16 4.63
CA GLN A 40 9.12 -7.83 5.23
C GLN A 40 8.94 -6.71 4.19
N GLU A 41 9.49 -6.88 3.00
CA GLU A 41 9.33 -5.92 1.90
C GLU A 41 7.87 -5.83 1.42
N ASN A 42 7.18 -6.97 1.34
CA ASN A 42 5.76 -7.02 1.00
C ASN A 42 4.90 -6.30 2.05
N GLN A 43 5.20 -6.48 3.34
CA GLN A 43 4.53 -5.79 4.43
C GLN A 43 4.69 -4.26 4.29
N LYS A 44 5.93 -3.79 4.12
CA LYS A 44 6.23 -2.35 3.92
C LYS A 44 5.55 -1.79 2.68
N ARG A 45 5.52 -2.54 1.59
CA ARG A 45 4.84 -2.14 0.35
C ARG A 45 3.33 -1.99 0.57
N ALA A 46 2.70 -2.95 1.22
CA ALA A 46 1.26 -2.89 1.53
C ALA A 46 0.91 -1.67 2.42
N GLU A 47 1.72 -1.39 3.44
CA GLU A 47 1.53 -0.23 4.31
C GLU A 47 1.69 1.10 3.56
N ALA A 48 2.67 1.19 2.66
CA ALA A 48 2.89 2.37 1.83
C ALA A 48 1.73 2.60 0.84
N GLU A 49 1.26 1.54 0.19
CA GLU A 49 0.10 1.59 -0.72
C GLU A 49 -1.16 2.05 0.01
N GLU A 50 -1.42 1.53 1.21
CA GLU A 50 -2.57 1.94 2.02
C GLU A 50 -2.47 3.40 2.46
N LYS A 51 -1.29 3.87 2.85
CA LYS A 51 -1.06 5.28 3.20
C LYS A 51 -1.32 6.20 2.01
N ILE A 52 -0.89 5.83 0.81
CA ILE A 52 -1.14 6.59 -0.41
C ILE A 52 -2.65 6.61 -0.73
N ARG A 53 -3.33 5.46 -0.61
CA ARG A 53 -4.78 5.35 -0.82
C ARG A 53 -5.55 6.27 0.11
N MET A 54 -5.21 6.26 1.40
CA MET A 54 -5.84 7.11 2.41
C MET A 54 -5.59 8.60 2.15
N ALA A 55 -4.37 8.98 1.78
CA ALA A 55 -4.05 10.37 1.44
C ALA A 55 -4.82 10.87 0.21
N LYS A 56 -5.00 10.00 -0.81
CA LYS A 56 -5.78 10.32 -2.01
C LYS A 56 -7.26 10.52 -1.66
N LEU A 57 -7.86 9.62 -0.89
CA LEU A 57 -9.26 9.73 -0.45
C LEU A 57 -9.49 10.99 0.40
N ALA A 58 -8.55 11.36 1.28
CA ALA A 58 -8.67 12.57 2.08
C ALA A 58 -8.63 13.84 1.22
N ARG A 59 -7.77 13.89 0.20
CA ARG A 59 -7.70 15.01 -0.75
C ARG A 59 -8.97 15.15 -1.57
N GLU A 60 -9.44 14.05 -2.16
CA GLU A 60 -10.70 14.06 -2.95
C GLU A 60 -11.89 14.50 -2.10
N LYS A 61 -11.97 14.05 -0.83
CA LYS A 61 -13.01 14.49 0.10
C LYS A 61 -12.91 15.98 0.44
N ALA A 62 -11.70 16.51 0.64
CA ALA A 62 -11.49 17.92 0.94
C ALA A 62 -11.83 18.82 -0.26
N GLU A 63 -11.46 18.42 -1.48
CA GLU A 63 -11.81 19.13 -2.71
C GLU A 63 -13.31 19.14 -2.94
N LYS A 64 -13.98 17.99 -2.80
CA LYS A 64 -15.45 17.91 -2.91
C LYS A 64 -16.15 18.81 -1.89
N GLN A 65 -15.71 18.81 -0.62
CA GLN A 65 -16.29 19.71 0.39
C GLN A 65 -16.06 21.19 0.07
N LYS A 66 -14.91 21.56 -0.51
CA LYS A 66 -14.64 22.93 -0.92
C LYS A 66 -15.53 23.36 -2.08
N GLU A 67 -15.72 22.48 -3.07
CA GLU A 67 -16.65 22.72 -4.18
C GLU A 67 -18.10 22.82 -3.71
N ASP A 68 -18.56 21.93 -2.85
CA ASP A 68 -19.93 21.93 -2.33
C ASP A 68 -20.20 23.21 -1.51
N ARG A 69 -19.24 23.66 -0.69
CA ARG A 69 -19.33 24.94 0.03
C ARG A 69 -19.33 26.15 -0.91
N ALA A 70 -18.54 26.11 -1.97
CA ALA A 70 -18.52 27.19 -2.96
C ALA A 70 -19.85 27.26 -3.72
N LYS A 71 -20.41 26.11 -4.11
CA LYS A 71 -21.73 26.02 -4.75
C LYS A 71 -22.86 26.45 -3.81
N SER A 72 -22.82 26.06 -2.53
CA SER A 72 -23.84 26.48 -1.57
C SER A 72 -23.81 27.99 -1.35
N LYS A 73 -22.63 28.59 -1.18
CA LYS A 73 -22.50 30.06 -1.09
C LYS A 73 -23.01 30.77 -2.35
N LEU A 74 -22.73 30.23 -3.53
CA LEU A 74 -23.21 30.83 -4.78
C LEU A 74 -24.74 30.74 -4.92
N LEU A 75 -25.34 29.62 -4.52
CA LEU A 75 -26.80 29.44 -4.50
C LEU A 75 -27.48 30.36 -3.48
N ASP A 76 -26.85 30.60 -2.34
CA ASP A 76 -27.34 31.53 -1.31
C ASP A 76 -27.34 32.98 -1.83
N ILE A 77 -26.25 33.40 -2.49
CA ILE A 77 -26.11 34.73 -3.12
C ILE A 77 -27.09 34.94 -4.29
N THR A 78 -27.47 33.87 -4.98
CA THR A 78 -28.34 33.96 -6.18
C THR A 78 -29.82 33.68 -5.88
N GLY A 79 -30.13 33.12 -4.71
CA GLY A 79 -31.49 32.82 -4.27
C GLY A 79 -32.17 33.92 -3.47
N ASP A 80 -31.40 34.86 -2.90
CA ASP A 80 -31.93 35.95 -2.08
C ASP A 80 -31.74 37.29 -2.83
N ASP A 81 -32.83 37.76 -3.43
CA ASP A 81 -32.96 38.97 -4.23
C ASP A 81 -32.16 40.17 -3.68
N GLU A 82 -31.12 40.60 -4.42
CA GLU A 82 -30.35 41.87 -4.40
C GLU A 82 -29.94 42.53 -3.06
N THR A 83 -30.41 42.05 -1.91
CA THR A 83 -30.22 42.62 -0.57
C THR A 83 -29.29 41.77 0.30
N GLY A 84 -29.19 40.46 0.05
CA GLY A 84 -28.27 39.55 0.77
C GLY A 84 -26.81 39.55 0.26
N ILE A 85 -26.57 40.06 -0.95
CA ILE A 85 -25.22 40.11 -1.56
C ILE A 85 -24.28 41.02 -0.73
N MET A 86 -24.82 42.09 -0.12
CA MET A 86 -24.03 43.02 0.69
C MET A 86 -23.61 42.40 2.03
N ASP A 87 -24.45 41.58 2.65
CA ASP A 87 -24.13 40.89 3.91
C ASP A 87 -23.07 39.79 3.69
N GLY A 88 -23.14 39.07 2.57
CA GLY A 88 -22.13 38.07 2.20
C GLY A 88 -20.74 38.66 1.92
N LEU A 89 -20.66 39.94 1.51
CA LEU A 89 -19.39 40.66 1.32
C LEU A 89 -18.81 41.18 2.64
N LEU A 90 -19.65 41.51 3.63
CA LEU A 90 -19.21 42.01 4.94
C LEU A 90 -18.71 40.88 5.86
N GLU A 91 -19.21 39.65 5.72
CA GLU A 91 -18.77 38.50 6.52
C GLU A 91 -17.46 37.86 5.99
N ALA A 92 -16.99 38.27 4.81
CA ALA A 92 -15.77 37.75 4.17
C ALA A 92 -14.50 38.58 4.42
N LEU A 93 -14.57 39.62 5.25
CA LEU A 93 -13.44 40.47 5.67
C LEU A 93 -12.88 40.04 7.04
#